data_AF-A0A392PRF4-F1
#
_entry.id   AF-A0A392PRF4-F1
#
_cell.length_a   1.000
_cell.length_b   1.000
_cell.length_c   1.000
_cell.angle_alpha   90.00
_cell.angle_beta   90.00
_cell.angle_gamma   90.00
#
_symmetry.space_group_name_H-M   'P 1'
#
loop_
_entity.id
_entity.type
_entity.pdbx_description
1 polymer ?
#
loop_
_entity_poly.entity_id
_entity_poly.type
_entity_poly.pdbx_seq_one_letter_code
_entity_poly.pdbx_strand_id
1 'polypeptide(L)'
;HSTCGGKNELCYGRGPGYPDEFESTRIIGERQFKKAVELFNGASEQIKGKVDFRHTYIDFSKLEVNVSSNGASKVVKTCPAAMGFGFAAGTTDGPGAFDFRQGDDQGNPFWKLVRNLLKTPDEEQIACQKPKPILLDTGEMKLPYDWAVSYSFMLNIMSYSLQAQFSYG
;
A
#
# COMPACT_ATOMS: atom_id res chain seq x y z
N HIS A 1 -7.70 7.55 14.13
CA HIS A 1 -6.43 8.29 13.95
C HIS A 1 -5.21 7.70 14.68
N SER A 2 -5.31 6.57 15.41
CA SER A 2 -4.16 5.92 16.09
C SER A 2 -3.34 6.89 16.96
N THR A 3 -4.02 7.56 17.90
CA THR A 3 -3.43 8.56 18.80
C THR A 3 -3.73 8.24 20.25
N CYS A 4 -2.77 8.46 21.15
CA CYS A 4 -2.94 8.47 22.60
C CYS A 4 -2.70 9.89 23.12
N GLY A 5 -3.69 10.51 23.78
CA GLY A 5 -3.60 11.91 24.20
C GLY A 5 -3.45 12.91 23.03
N GLY A 6 -3.96 12.55 21.85
CA GLY A 6 -3.84 13.38 20.63
C GLY A 6 -2.49 13.28 19.92
N LYS A 7 -1.59 12.39 20.35
CA LYS A 7 -0.26 12.17 19.79
C LYS A 7 -0.10 10.74 19.26
N ASN A 8 0.58 10.55 18.14
CA ASN A 8 0.81 9.23 17.56
C ASN A 8 2.00 8.52 18.23
N GLU A 9 2.98 9.26 18.76
CA GLU A 9 4.23 8.72 19.33
C GLU A 9 4.03 7.91 20.62
N LEU A 10 2.82 7.90 21.17
CA LEU A 10 2.48 7.09 22.35
C LEU A 10 1.58 5.90 21.99
N CYS A 11 1.10 5.82 20.73
CA CYS A 11 0.14 4.83 20.28
C CYS A 11 0.86 3.66 19.59
N TYR A 12 1.46 2.78 20.40
CA TYR A 12 2.20 1.61 19.92
C TYR A 12 1.38 0.32 20.00
N GLY A 13 1.42 -0.46 18.93
CA GLY A 13 1.03 -1.87 18.92
C GLY A 13 2.07 -2.70 19.68
N ARG A 14 1.62 -3.75 20.36
CA ARG A 14 2.50 -4.64 21.13
C ARG A 14 2.32 -6.08 20.69
N GLY A 15 3.45 -6.75 20.47
CA GLY A 15 3.48 -8.18 20.19
C GLY A 15 3.17 -9.03 21.43
N PRO A 16 2.93 -10.35 21.24
CA PRO A 16 2.57 -11.27 22.33
C PRO A 16 3.69 -11.52 23.34
N GLY A 17 4.95 -11.22 23.00
CA GLY A 17 6.12 -11.37 23.88
C GLY A 17 6.51 -10.09 24.61
N TYR A 18 5.71 -9.02 24.53
CA TYR A 18 6.04 -7.72 25.12
C TYR A 18 6.47 -7.83 26.61
N PRO A 19 7.55 -7.13 27.05
CA PRO A 19 8.30 -6.11 26.30
C PRO A 19 9.39 -6.65 25.36
N ASP A 20 9.53 -7.97 25.19
CA ASP A 20 10.55 -8.58 24.35
C ASP A 20 10.06 -8.79 22.89
N GLU A 21 10.70 -8.08 21.96
CA GLU A 21 10.41 -8.18 20.53
C GLU A 21 10.97 -9.47 19.91
N PHE A 22 12.05 -10.04 20.47
CA PHE A 22 12.59 -11.32 20.02
C PHE A 22 11.61 -12.45 20.36
N GLU A 23 11.04 -12.44 21.57
CA GLU A 23 10.01 -13.39 21.95
C GLU A 23 8.72 -13.22 21.12
N SER A 24 8.32 -11.98 20.83
CA SER A 24 7.20 -11.70 19.92
C SER A 24 7.44 -12.29 18.53
N THR A 25 8.66 -12.14 18.01
CA THR A 25 9.08 -12.68 16.71
C THR A 25 9.07 -14.20 16.73
N ARG A 26 9.58 -14.83 17.79
CA ARG A 26 9.57 -16.29 17.97
C ARG A 26 8.15 -16.83 18.00
N ILE A 27 7.25 -16.24 18.79
CA ILE A 27 5.85 -16.69 18.92
C ILE A 27 5.11 -16.59 17.57
N ILE A 28 5.21 -15.45 16.88
CA ILE A 28 4.50 -15.24 15.60
C ILE A 28 5.10 -16.11 14.49
N GLY A 29 6.43 -16.26 14.45
CA GLY A 29 7.11 -17.18 13.54
C GLY A 29 6.70 -18.64 13.78
N GLU A 30 6.66 -19.08 15.04
CA GLU A 30 6.26 -20.44 15.40
C GLU A 30 4.80 -20.74 15.01
N ARG A 31 3.88 -19.78 15.19
CA ARG A 31 2.48 -19.93 14.76
C ARG A 31 2.35 -20.11 13.25
N GLN A 32 3.05 -19.28 12.47
CA GLN A 32 3.06 -19.40 11.01
C GLN A 32 3.70 -20.72 10.56
N PHE A 33 4.82 -21.11 11.17
CA PHE A 33 5.52 -22.37 10.90
C PHE A 33 4.62 -23.58 11.15
N LYS A 34 3.98 -23.66 12.31
CA LYS A 34 3.08 -24.78 12.65
C LYS A 34 1.97 -24.93 11.62
N LYS A 35 1.33 -23.82 11.22
CA LYS A 35 0.27 -23.87 10.22
C LYS A 35 0.81 -24.25 8.83
N ALA A 36 1.98 -23.76 8.46
CA ALA A 36 2.62 -24.12 7.19
C ALA A 36 2.96 -25.62 7.12
N VAL A 37 3.52 -26.18 8.20
CA VAL A 37 3.83 -27.63 8.29
C VAL A 37 2.56 -28.48 8.26
N GLU A 38 1.50 -28.04 8.97
CA GLU A 38 0.20 -28.70 8.93
C GLU A 38 -0.36 -28.75 7.49
N LEU A 39 -0.36 -27.63 6.77
CA LEU A 39 -0.83 -27.55 5.39
C LEU A 39 0.04 -28.37 4.44
N PHE A 40 1.37 -28.35 4.63
CA PHE A 40 2.31 -29.11 3.82
C PHE A 40 2.11 -30.62 3.98
N ASN A 41 2.00 -31.10 5.22
CA ASN A 41 1.80 -32.52 5.51
C ASN A 41 0.37 -32.99 5.15
N GLY A 42 -0.61 -32.09 5.22
CA GLY A 42 -2.00 -32.36 4.84
C GLY A 42 -2.31 -32.19 3.36
N ALA A 43 -1.35 -31.79 2.53
CA ALA A 43 -1.56 -31.54 1.10
C ALA A 43 -1.87 -32.86 0.37
N SER A 44 -3.08 -32.98 -0.16
CA SER A 44 -3.55 -34.14 -0.92
C SER A 44 -3.81 -33.82 -2.40
N GLU A 45 -3.95 -32.53 -2.74
CA GLU A 45 -4.20 -32.09 -4.09
C GLU A 45 -2.89 -31.96 -4.87
N GLN A 46 -2.71 -32.79 -5.90
CA GLN A 46 -1.58 -32.67 -6.81
C GLN A 46 -1.87 -31.61 -7.87
N ILE A 47 -1.04 -30.57 -7.92
CA ILE A 47 -1.08 -29.57 -8.99
C ILE A 47 -0.62 -30.21 -10.31
N LYS A 48 -1.46 -30.17 -11.34
CA LYS A 48 -1.19 -30.72 -12.67
C LYS A 48 -1.44 -29.66 -13.74
N GLY A 49 -0.76 -29.80 -14.89
CA GLY A 49 -0.96 -28.91 -16.04
C GLY A 49 0.33 -28.27 -16.53
N LYS A 50 0.20 -27.42 -17.56
CA LYS A 50 1.34 -26.67 -18.10
C LYS A 50 1.62 -25.44 -17.24
N VAL A 51 2.89 -25.08 -17.15
CA VAL A 51 3.32 -23.81 -16.57
C VAL A 51 3.33 -22.75 -17.67
N ASP A 52 2.68 -21.62 -17.43
CA ASP A 52 2.70 -20.47 -18.31
C ASP A 52 2.97 -19.19 -17.51
N PHE A 53 3.51 -18.17 -18.17
CA PHE A 53 3.79 -16.88 -17.56
C PHE A 53 3.43 -15.72 -18.48
N ARG A 54 2.96 -14.62 -17.89
CA ARG A 54 2.71 -13.36 -18.59
C ARG A 54 3.35 -12.23 -17.82
N HIS A 55 4.03 -11.36 -18.54
CA HIS A 55 4.74 -10.21 -18.00
C HIS A 55 4.44 -8.99 -18.86
N THR A 56 4.25 -7.85 -18.20
CA THR A 56 4.19 -6.55 -18.85
C THR A 56 4.69 -5.45 -17.92
N TYR A 57 5.22 -4.39 -18.53
CA TYR A 57 5.43 -3.10 -17.87
C TYR A 57 4.23 -2.21 -18.19
N ILE A 58 3.55 -1.76 -17.15
CA ILE A 58 2.38 -0.87 -17.29
C ILE A 58 2.74 0.47 -16.66
N ASP A 59 2.36 1.54 -17.33
CA ASP A 59 2.42 2.89 -16.78
C ASP A 59 1.23 3.12 -15.82
N PHE A 60 1.51 3.12 -14.52
CA PHE A 60 0.53 3.33 -13.46
C PHE A 60 0.30 4.82 -13.16
N SER A 61 0.99 5.75 -13.82
CA SER A 61 0.74 7.18 -13.60
C SER A 61 -0.54 7.65 -14.29
N LYS A 62 -1.09 6.85 -15.22
CA LYS A 62 -2.22 7.25 -16.07
C LYS A 62 -3.09 6.10 -16.57
N LEU A 63 -3.00 4.92 -15.95
CA LEU A 63 -3.79 3.74 -16.28
C LEU A 63 -5.28 4.00 -16.09
N GLU A 64 -6.07 3.73 -17.13
CA GLU A 64 -7.53 3.72 -17.07
C GLU A 64 -8.05 2.42 -16.47
N VAL A 65 -8.99 2.52 -15.54
CA VAL A 65 -9.59 1.41 -14.80
C VAL A 65 -11.10 1.52 -14.92
N ASN A 66 -11.73 0.46 -15.43
CA ASN A 66 -13.19 0.36 -15.41
C ASN A 66 -13.63 -0.13 -14.04
N VAL A 67 -14.41 0.69 -13.34
CA VAL A 67 -14.99 0.36 -12.04
C VAL A 67 -16.50 0.21 -12.23
N SER A 68 -17.00 -0.99 -11.93
CA SER A 68 -18.43 -1.27 -11.88
C SER A 68 -18.90 -1.23 -10.42
N SER A 69 -19.95 -0.46 -10.14
CA SER A 69 -20.59 -0.43 -8.83
C SER A 69 -22.08 -0.17 -9.00
N ASN A 70 -22.93 -0.99 -8.36
CA ASN A 70 -24.39 -0.87 -8.39
C ASN A 70 -24.99 -0.76 -9.82
N GLY A 71 -24.45 -1.51 -10.78
CA GLY A 71 -24.93 -1.52 -12.16
C GLY A 71 -24.48 -0.34 -13.05
N ALA A 72 -23.78 0.65 -12.50
CA ALA A 72 -23.13 1.70 -13.26
C ALA A 72 -21.66 1.34 -13.52
N SER A 73 -21.19 1.54 -14.76
CA SER A 73 -19.78 1.42 -15.14
C SER A 73 -19.21 2.82 -15.32
N LYS A 74 -18.06 3.07 -14.70
CA LYS A 74 -17.30 4.32 -14.86
C LYS A 74 -15.85 3.98 -15.15
N VAL A 75 -15.28 4.67 -16.13
CA VAL A 75 -13.82 4.68 -16.32
C VAL A 75 -13.23 5.75 -15.40
N VAL A 76 -12.31 5.33 -14.54
CA VAL A 76 -11.48 6.21 -13.71
C VAL A 76 -10.03 6.06 -14.12
N LYS A 77 -9.17 6.98 -13.68
CA LYS A 77 -7.76 7.00 -14.03
C LYS A 77 -6.92 6.98 -12.75
N THR A 78 -5.84 6.23 -12.77
CA THR A 78 -4.78 6.32 -11.75
C THR A 78 -4.05 7.66 -11.87
N CYS A 79 -3.34 8.04 -10.81
CA CYS A 79 -2.63 9.32 -10.70
C CYS A 79 -1.12 9.08 -10.65
N PRO A 80 -0.29 10.05 -11.08
CA PRO A 80 1.11 10.08 -10.71
C PRO A 80 1.29 9.93 -9.19
N ALA A 81 2.36 9.25 -8.77
CA ALA A 81 2.55 8.86 -7.37
C ALA A 81 2.64 10.07 -6.43
N ALA A 82 1.86 10.06 -5.34
CA ALA A 82 1.96 11.08 -4.29
C ALA A 82 1.71 10.48 -2.90
N MET A 83 2.52 10.89 -1.93
CA MET A 83 2.38 10.52 -0.53
C MET A 83 1.58 11.56 0.24
N GLY A 84 0.59 11.11 1.00
CA GLY A 84 -0.28 11.99 1.78
C GLY A 84 0.29 12.34 3.15
N PHE A 85 -0.33 13.27 3.88
CA PHE A 85 0.09 13.63 5.24
C PHE A 85 0.09 12.43 6.21
N GLY A 86 -0.87 11.52 6.06
CA GLY A 86 -0.93 10.30 6.86
C GLY A 86 0.29 9.38 6.70
N PHE A 87 1.08 9.51 5.63
CA PHE A 87 2.34 8.77 5.47
C PHE A 87 3.35 9.14 6.58
N ALA A 88 3.49 10.42 6.87
CA ALA A 88 4.44 10.90 7.88
C ALA A 88 4.00 10.58 9.31
N ALA A 89 2.75 10.16 9.53
CA ALA A 89 2.24 9.72 10.82
C ALA A 89 2.74 8.32 11.23
N GLY A 90 3.31 7.54 10.30
CA GLY A 90 3.69 6.15 10.53
C GLY A 90 2.50 5.25 10.87
N THR A 91 2.77 4.14 11.54
CA THR A 91 1.76 3.17 11.99
C THR A 91 1.84 2.94 13.50
N THR A 92 0.99 2.07 14.05
CA THR A 92 1.13 1.64 15.45
C THR A 92 2.38 0.78 15.68
N ASP A 93 2.96 0.19 14.63
CA ASP A 93 4.17 -0.63 14.74
C ASP A 93 5.45 0.23 14.70
N GLY A 94 5.32 1.47 14.25
CA GLY A 94 6.38 2.47 14.16
C GLY A 94 5.74 3.82 13.90
N PRO A 95 5.35 4.57 14.94
CA PRO A 95 4.74 5.87 14.77
C PRO A 95 5.77 6.83 14.19
N GLY A 96 5.29 7.69 13.30
CA GLY A 96 6.06 8.82 12.80
C GLY A 96 6.26 9.87 13.90
N ALA A 97 6.91 10.97 13.55
CA ALA A 97 7.18 12.07 14.46
C ALA A 97 6.30 13.29 14.16
N PHE A 98 6.38 14.31 15.02
CA PHE A 98 5.70 15.61 14.88
C PHE A 98 4.17 15.52 15.05
N ASP A 99 3.45 16.46 14.42
CA ASP A 99 2.00 16.62 14.56
C ASP A 99 1.19 15.81 13.54
N PHE A 100 1.83 14.88 12.80
CA PHE A 100 1.15 14.05 11.82
C PHE A 100 0.27 12.98 12.48
N ARG A 101 -0.90 12.73 11.88
CA ARG A 101 -1.85 11.72 12.34
C ARG A 101 -2.35 10.87 11.18
N GLN A 102 -2.55 9.58 11.41
CA GLN A 102 -3.16 8.71 10.42
C GLN A 102 -4.59 9.15 10.15
N GLY A 103 -5.01 9.17 8.89
CA GLY A 103 -6.34 9.63 8.49
C GLY A 103 -6.51 11.15 8.45
N ASP A 104 -5.43 11.92 8.41
CA ASP A 104 -5.49 13.35 8.09
C ASP A 104 -5.89 13.55 6.62
N ASP A 105 -7.06 14.16 6.41
CA ASP A 105 -7.62 14.52 5.11
C ASP A 105 -7.56 16.03 4.81
N GLN A 106 -7.05 16.84 5.74
CA GLN A 106 -6.99 18.30 5.60
C GLN A 106 -5.58 18.78 5.27
N GLY A 107 -4.58 18.27 6.01
CA GLY A 107 -3.19 18.72 5.97
C GLY A 107 -2.95 20.09 6.61
N ASN A 108 -2.11 20.16 7.64
CA ASN A 108 -1.73 21.40 8.34
C ASN A 108 -1.05 22.42 7.39
N PRO A 109 -1.44 23.71 7.41
CA PRO A 109 -0.81 24.80 6.66
C PRO A 109 0.72 24.86 6.72
N PHE A 110 1.33 24.58 7.88
CA PHE A 110 2.79 24.63 8.03
C PHE A 110 3.49 23.65 7.07
N TRP A 111 3.06 22.40 7.06
CA TRP A 111 3.64 21.37 6.19
C TRP A 111 3.28 21.54 4.72
N LYS A 112 2.14 22.19 4.41
CA LYS A 112 1.82 22.61 3.03
C LYS A 112 2.84 23.63 2.51
N LEU A 113 3.28 24.57 3.36
CA LEU A 113 4.33 25.53 3.00
C LEU A 113 5.67 24.82 2.76
N VAL A 114 6.08 23.93 3.67
CA VAL A 114 7.33 23.16 3.52
C VAL A 114 7.32 22.31 2.24
N ARG A 115 6.21 21.61 1.97
CA ARG A 115 6.01 20.90 0.71
C ARG A 115 6.17 21.82 -0.49
N ASN A 116 5.53 22.99 -0.49
CA ASN A 116 5.54 23.89 -1.63
C ASN A 116 6.94 24.43 -1.95
N LEU A 117 7.83 24.55 -0.96
CA LEU A 117 9.24 24.88 -1.16
C LEU A 117 10.01 23.77 -1.88
N LEU A 118 9.61 22.51 -1.68
CA LEU A 118 10.22 21.35 -2.31
C LEU A 118 9.64 21.10 -3.72
N LYS A 119 8.32 20.96 -3.80
CA LYS A 119 7.53 20.81 -5.03
C LYS A 119 6.07 21.14 -4.71
N THR A 120 5.52 22.15 -5.37
CA THR A 120 4.08 22.45 -5.28
C THR A 120 3.30 21.51 -6.21
N PRO A 121 2.35 20.71 -5.69
CA PRO A 121 1.49 19.89 -6.54
C PRO A 121 0.55 20.76 -7.37
N ASP A 122 0.34 20.40 -8.64
CA ASP A 122 -0.60 21.10 -9.52
C ASP A 122 -2.07 20.72 -9.23
N GLU A 123 -3.00 21.44 -9.88
CA GLU A 123 -4.43 21.24 -9.67
C GLU A 123 -4.93 19.87 -10.16
N GLU A 124 -4.34 19.33 -11.23
CA GLU A 124 -4.70 18.01 -11.76
C GLU A 124 -4.33 16.92 -10.76
N GLN A 125 -3.12 16.99 -10.22
CA GLN A 125 -2.59 16.05 -9.24
C GLN A 125 -3.36 16.14 -7.92
N ILE A 126 -3.67 17.34 -7.44
CA ILE A 126 -4.52 17.54 -6.27
C ILE A 126 -5.91 16.95 -6.50
N ALA A 127 -6.53 17.21 -7.66
CA ALA A 127 -7.86 16.69 -7.97
C ALA A 127 -7.88 15.16 -8.09
N CYS A 128 -6.86 14.59 -8.73
CA CYS A 128 -6.73 13.16 -8.92
C CYS A 128 -6.55 12.42 -7.58
N GLN A 129 -5.76 12.97 -6.67
CA GLN A 129 -5.44 12.32 -5.39
C GLN A 129 -6.52 12.50 -4.31
N LYS A 130 -7.60 13.27 -4.55
CA LYS A 130 -8.65 13.49 -3.53
C LYS A 130 -9.20 12.18 -2.96
N PRO A 131 -9.45 12.11 -1.63
CA PRO A 131 -9.37 13.19 -0.63
C PRO A 131 -7.98 13.36 0.01
N LYS A 132 -6.93 12.73 -0.51
CA LYS A 132 -5.60 12.72 0.12
C LYS A 132 -4.93 14.11 0.05
N PRO A 133 -4.59 14.74 1.19
CA PRO A 133 -3.75 15.92 1.19
C PRO A 133 -2.32 15.50 0.86
N ILE A 134 -1.79 15.93 -0.30
CA ILE A 134 -0.44 15.57 -0.75
C ILE A 134 0.60 16.25 0.14
N LEU A 135 1.49 15.46 0.73
CA LEU A 135 2.69 15.92 1.46
C LEU A 135 3.93 15.90 0.57
N LEU A 136 4.10 14.84 -0.25
CA LEU A 136 5.21 14.71 -1.19
C LEU A 136 4.66 14.31 -2.57
N ASP A 137 4.96 15.10 -3.58
CA ASP A 137 4.49 14.90 -4.96
C ASP A 137 5.48 14.11 -5.80
N THR A 138 5.80 12.91 -5.34
CA THR A 138 6.96 12.13 -5.81
C THR A 138 6.93 11.76 -7.29
N GLY A 139 5.75 11.64 -7.90
CA GLY A 139 5.58 11.36 -9.32
C GLY A 139 6.07 12.50 -10.20
N GLU A 140 6.02 13.73 -9.68
CA GLU A 140 6.40 14.97 -10.35
C GLU A 140 7.75 15.54 -9.86
N MET A 141 8.46 14.77 -9.03
CA MET A 141 9.79 15.09 -8.52
C MET A 141 10.84 14.25 -9.25
N LYS A 142 11.67 14.92 -10.06
CA LYS A 142 12.56 14.30 -11.05
C LYS A 142 14.06 14.56 -10.81
N LEU A 143 14.40 15.34 -9.79
CA LEU A 143 15.79 15.72 -9.48
C LEU A 143 16.23 15.13 -8.15
N PRO A 144 17.45 14.55 -8.06
CA PRO A 144 18.40 14.31 -9.16
C PRO A 144 17.99 13.15 -10.08
N TYR A 145 17.00 12.37 -9.67
CA TYR A 145 16.35 11.29 -10.42
C TYR A 145 14.88 11.22 -9.98
N ASP A 146 14.08 10.38 -10.64
CA ASP A 146 12.67 10.17 -10.30
C ASP A 146 12.50 9.64 -8.87
N TRP A 147 11.73 10.35 -8.04
CA TRP A 147 11.50 9.98 -6.64
C TRP A 147 10.54 8.79 -6.48
N ALA A 148 9.74 8.50 -7.51
CA ALA A 148 8.85 7.36 -7.58
C ALA A 148 8.79 6.79 -9.00
N VAL A 149 8.51 5.49 -9.09
CA VAL A 149 8.43 4.76 -10.35
C VAL A 149 7.03 4.92 -10.97
N SER A 150 6.95 5.25 -12.26
CA SER A 150 5.69 5.24 -13.01
C SER A 150 5.36 3.88 -13.63
N TYR A 151 6.39 3.13 -14.07
CA TYR A 151 6.23 1.81 -14.69
C TYR A 151 6.36 0.68 -13.67
N SER A 152 5.26 -0.04 -13.43
CA SER A 152 5.27 -1.19 -12.52
C SER A 152 5.28 -2.53 -13.26
N PHE A 153 6.00 -3.49 -12.67
CA PHE A 153 6.08 -4.88 -13.11
C PHE A 153 4.84 -5.64 -12.69
N MET A 154 4.13 -6.25 -13.64
CA MET A 154 3.02 -7.15 -13.36
C MET A 154 3.33 -8.55 -13.90
N LEU A 155 3.51 -9.51 -13.00
CA LEU A 155 3.72 -10.92 -13.31
C LEU A 155 2.49 -11.73 -12.92
N ASN A 156 1.98 -12.51 -13.87
CA ASN A 156 0.98 -13.53 -13.60
C ASN A 156 1.59 -14.89 -13.96
N ILE A 157 1.75 -15.74 -12.94
CA ILE A 157 2.17 -17.14 -13.12
C ILE A 157 0.88 -17.96 -13.16
N MET A 158 0.59 -18.52 -14.34
CA MET A 158 -0.63 -19.28 -14.55
C MET A 158 -0.29 -20.78 -14.51
N SER A 159 -0.89 -21.47 -13.55
CA SER A 159 -1.06 -22.93 -13.59
C SER A 159 -2.50 -23.20 -13.99
N TYR A 160 -2.71 -23.92 -15.10
CA TYR A 160 -4.04 -24.21 -15.65
C TYR A 160 -4.98 -24.96 -14.67
N SER A 161 -4.44 -25.59 -13.61
CA SER A 161 -5.24 -26.24 -12.56
C SER A 161 -6.13 -25.26 -11.78
N LEU A 162 -5.68 -24.00 -11.60
CA LEU A 162 -6.39 -22.98 -10.80
C LEU A 162 -7.44 -22.19 -11.59
N GLN A 163 -7.37 -22.19 -12.93
CA GLN A 163 -8.37 -21.49 -13.76
C GLN A 163 -9.76 -22.12 -13.67
N ALA A 164 -9.84 -23.44 -13.45
CA ALA A 164 -11.13 -24.13 -13.37
C ALA A 164 -11.99 -23.72 -12.16
N GLN A 165 -11.37 -23.18 -11.09
CA GLN A 165 -12.10 -22.70 -9.91
C GLN A 165 -12.59 -21.24 -10.02
N PHE A 166 -11.96 -20.41 -10.86
CA PHE A 166 -12.34 -19.00 -11.01
C PHE A 166 -13.24 -18.70 -12.22
N SER A 167 -13.44 -19.66 -13.14
CA SER A 167 -14.39 -19.51 -14.26
C SER A 167 -15.82 -19.97 -13.94
N TYR A 168 -16.07 -20.50 -12.74
CA TYR A 168 -17.41 -20.81 -12.21
C TYR A 168 -17.65 -19.99 -10.94
N GLY A 169 -17.94 -18.69 -11.12
CA GLY A 169 -18.36 -17.76 -10.07
C GLY A 169 -19.13 -16.61 -10.67
#